data_AF-A0A0N4YXW9-F1
#
_entry.id   AF-A0A0N4YXW9-F1
#
_cell.length_a   1.000
_cell.length_b   1.000
_cell.length_c   1.000
_cell.angle_alpha   90.00
_cell.angle_beta   90.00
_cell.angle_gamma   90.00
#
_symmetry.space_group_name_H-M   'P 1'
#
loop_
_entity.id
_entity.type
_entity.pdbx_description
1 polymer ?
#
loop_
_entity_poly.entity_id
_entity_poly.type
_entity_poly.pdbx_seq_one_letter_code
_entity_poly.pdbx_strand_id
1 'polypeptide(L)'
;MKKTVDCYAKKTNYTLLRVDIDTDDRINLACSRHKMQRFKKFCAVAEYLKETDWMLVIDEGTGIVNPSHCIEEWIDERVNLILFEKFYNWDVSDDSYLVGFRLLRNSC
;
A
#
# COMPACT_ATOMS: atom_id res chain seq x y z
N MET A 1 9.95 -1.76 14.54
CA MET A 1 9.73 -1.29 13.15
C MET A 1 8.44 -0.49 13.00
N LYS A 2 7.30 -0.93 13.57
CA LYS A 2 6.03 -0.17 13.58
C LYS A 2 6.16 1.34 13.94
N LYS A 3 6.98 1.66 14.95
CA LYS A 3 7.23 3.05 15.39
C LYS A 3 7.81 3.96 14.31
N THR A 4 8.67 3.47 13.41
CA THR A 4 9.32 4.34 12.40
C THR A 4 8.33 4.76 11.32
N VAL A 5 7.42 3.86 10.94
CA VAL A 5 6.29 4.16 10.05
C VAL A 5 5.35 5.18 10.69
N ASP A 6 4.97 4.98 11.96
CA ASP A 6 4.09 5.92 12.67
C ASP A 6 4.69 7.34 12.74
N CYS A 7 5.99 7.43 13.06
CA CYS A 7 6.72 8.71 13.11
C CYS A 7 6.80 9.38 11.74
N TYR A 8 7.09 8.61 10.69
CA TYR A 8 7.19 9.13 9.34
C TYR A 8 5.85 9.68 8.86
N ALA A 9 4.76 8.90 9.00
CA ALA A 9 3.43 9.34 8.60
C ALA A 9 2.99 10.62 9.33
N LYS A 10 3.29 10.75 10.63
CA LYS A 10 3.03 11.98 11.40
C LYS A 10 3.86 13.17 10.92
N LYS A 11 5.12 12.94 10.52
CA LYS A 11 6.03 13.99 10.02
C LYS A 11 5.59 14.52 8.66
N THR A 12 5.15 13.64 7.76
CA THR A 12 4.80 13.97 6.37
C THR A 12 3.31 14.21 6.16
N ASN A 13 2.50 14.15 7.21
CA ASN A 13 1.03 14.28 7.17
C ASN A 13 0.35 13.22 6.28
N TYR A 14 0.91 12.01 6.21
CA TYR A 14 0.27 10.87 5.53
C TYR A 14 -0.76 10.21 6.44
N THR A 15 -1.87 9.77 5.84
CA THR A 15 -2.83 8.91 6.52
C THR A 15 -2.28 7.49 6.62
N LEU A 16 -2.08 7.02 7.86
CA LEU A 16 -1.65 5.65 8.12
C LEU A 16 -2.85 4.76 8.43
N LEU A 17 -3.09 3.75 7.58
CA LEU A 17 -4.10 2.73 7.81
C LEU A 17 -3.44 1.45 8.32
N ARG A 18 -3.98 0.90 9.41
CA ARG A 18 -3.60 -0.42 9.93
C ARG A 18 -4.82 -1.33 9.83
N VAL A 19 -4.78 -2.22 8.85
CA VAL A 19 -5.90 -3.10 8.52
C VAL A 19 -5.52 -4.51 8.90
N ASP A 20 -6.31 -5.12 9.76
CA ASP A 20 -6.30 -6.56 9.95
C ASP A 20 -7.29 -7.17 8.96
N ILE A 21 -6.77 -7.85 7.95
CA ILE A 21 -7.55 -8.39 6.85
C ILE A 21 -8.55 -9.47 7.28
N ASP A 22 -8.41 -10.05 8.48
CA ASP A 22 -9.29 -11.11 8.98
C ASP A 22 -10.41 -10.60 9.88
N THR A 23 -10.22 -9.45 10.51
CA THR A 23 -11.20 -8.87 11.43
C THR A 23 -11.89 -7.61 10.91
N ASP A 24 -11.37 -6.97 9.87
CA ASP A 24 -11.99 -5.78 9.29
C ASP A 24 -13.32 -6.11 8.58
N ASP A 25 -14.41 -5.47 9.02
CA ASP A 25 -15.77 -5.72 8.51
C ASP A 25 -15.92 -5.37 7.03
N ARG A 26 -15.29 -4.29 6.55
CA ARG A 26 -15.32 -3.88 5.15
C ARG A 26 -14.65 -4.94 4.29
N ILE A 27 -13.49 -5.43 4.73
CA ILE A 27 -12.75 -6.47 4.01
C ILE A 27 -13.47 -7.81 4.08
N ASN A 28 -14.02 -8.17 5.22
CA ASN A 28 -14.80 -9.41 5.35
C ASN A 28 -16.04 -9.39 4.47
N LEU A 29 -16.70 -8.24 4.30
CA LEU A 29 -17.82 -8.09 3.37
C LEU A 29 -17.37 -8.19 1.90
N ALA A 30 -16.38 -7.40 1.50
CA ALA A 30 -15.96 -7.27 0.09
C ALA A 30 -15.11 -8.45 -0.41
N CYS A 31 -14.28 -9.02 0.46
CA CYS A 31 -13.20 -9.96 0.11
C CYS A 31 -13.40 -11.38 0.65
N SER A 32 -14.59 -11.71 1.18
CA SER A 32 -14.92 -13.05 1.74
C SER A 32 -14.64 -14.24 0.82
N ARG A 33 -14.63 -14.03 -0.49
CA ARG A 33 -14.35 -15.08 -1.48
C ARG A 33 -12.88 -15.51 -1.52
N HIS A 34 -11.97 -14.69 -1.01
CA HIS A 34 -10.53 -14.96 -1.00
C HIS A 34 -10.13 -15.71 0.28
N LYS A 35 -9.80 -17.00 0.14
CA LYS A 35 -9.36 -17.85 1.27
C LYS A 35 -7.88 -17.70 1.62
N MET A 36 -7.04 -17.33 0.66
CA MET A 36 -5.62 -17.12 0.89
C MET A 36 -5.38 -15.67 1.29
N GLN A 37 -4.64 -15.46 2.38
CA GLN A 37 -4.35 -14.12 2.92
C GLN A 37 -3.74 -13.17 1.88
N ARG A 38 -2.83 -13.67 1.02
CA ARG A 38 -2.24 -12.88 -0.06
C ARG A 38 -3.29 -12.27 -1.00
N PHE A 39 -4.28 -13.04 -1.44
CA PHE A 39 -5.34 -12.53 -2.31
C PHE A 39 -6.32 -11.62 -1.56
N LYS A 40 -6.59 -11.94 -0.28
CA LYS A 40 -7.41 -11.10 0.58
C LYS A 40 -6.77 -9.72 0.81
N LYS A 41 -5.44 -9.66 0.96
CA LYS A 41 -4.65 -8.43 1.00
C LYS A 41 -4.80 -7.59 -0.27
N PHE A 42 -4.64 -8.18 -1.47
CA PHE A 42 -4.84 -7.42 -2.71
C PHE A 42 -6.26 -6.88 -2.86
N CYS A 43 -7.26 -7.68 -2.49
CA CYS A 43 -8.65 -7.23 -2.47
C CYS A 43 -8.85 -6.09 -1.47
N ALA A 44 -8.29 -6.19 -0.26
CA ALA A 44 -8.36 -5.13 0.74
C ALA A 44 -7.73 -3.82 0.23
N VAL A 45 -6.54 -3.91 -0.37
CA VAL A 45 -5.88 -2.75 -0.98
C VAL A 45 -6.77 -2.12 -2.05
N ALA A 46 -7.39 -2.91 -2.93
CA ALA A 46 -8.31 -2.39 -3.95
C ALA A 46 -9.54 -1.70 -3.34
N GLU A 47 -10.03 -2.17 -2.19
CA GLU A 47 -11.14 -1.54 -1.49
C GLU A 47 -10.75 -0.16 -0.91
N TYR A 48 -9.62 -0.05 -0.22
CA TYR A 48 -9.16 1.23 0.36
C TYR A 48 -8.61 2.21 -0.68
N LEU A 49 -8.06 1.72 -1.79
CA LEU A 49 -7.53 2.55 -2.87
C LEU A 49 -8.60 3.43 -3.53
N LYS A 50 -9.90 3.11 -3.36
CA LYS A 50 -11.01 3.95 -3.86
C LYS A 50 -11.04 5.35 -3.22
N GLU A 51 -10.37 5.53 -2.08
CA GLU A 51 -10.39 6.76 -1.27
C GLU A 51 -9.13 7.61 -1.40
N THR A 52 -8.14 7.16 -2.18
CA THR A 52 -6.86 7.86 -2.35
C THR A 52 -6.35 7.69 -3.77
N ASP A 53 -5.58 8.66 -4.27
CA ASP A 53 -5.00 8.56 -5.62
C ASP A 53 -3.82 7.58 -5.64
N TRP A 54 -3.06 7.54 -4.55
CA TRP A 54 -1.91 6.65 -4.35
C TRP A 54 -1.90 6.03 -2.96
N MET A 55 -1.37 4.82 -2.88
CA MET A 55 -1.19 4.08 -1.63
C MET A 55 0.15 3.34 -1.65
N LEU A 56 0.92 3.52 -0.59
CA LEU A 56 2.05 2.64 -0.27
C LEU A 56 1.55 1.50 0.61
N VAL A 57 1.57 0.29 0.07
CA VAL A 57 1.29 -0.94 0.81
C VAL A 57 2.61 -1.41 1.41
N ILE A 58 2.62 -1.66 2.72
CA ILE A 58 3.81 -2.12 3.43
C ILE A 58 3.53 -3.42 4.19
N ASP A 59 4.51 -4.33 4.18
CA ASP A 59 4.55 -5.50 5.03
C ASP A 59 4.81 -5.14 6.51
N GLU A 60 4.35 -5.97 7.43
CA GLU A 60 4.52 -5.76 8.87
C GLU A 60 6.00 -5.70 9.29
N GLY A 61 6.87 -6.38 8.54
CA GLY A 61 8.32 -6.37 8.66
C GLY A 61 9.01 -5.23 7.89
N THR A 62 8.32 -4.16 7.49
CA THR A 62 8.94 -2.99 6.84
C THR A 62 9.15 -1.82 7.82
N GLY A 63 10.26 -1.08 7.66
CA GLY A 63 10.55 0.11 8.45
C GLY A 63 11.12 1.24 7.60
N ILE A 64 10.84 2.48 7.99
CA ILE A 64 11.39 3.67 7.31
C ILE A 64 12.82 3.91 7.77
N VAL A 65 13.76 3.92 6.83
CA VAL A 65 15.20 4.17 7.08
C VAL A 65 15.64 5.58 6.67
N ASN A 66 14.93 6.21 5.73
CA ASN A 66 15.23 7.55 5.25
C ASN A 66 13.99 8.45 5.35
N PRO A 67 13.73 9.06 6.53
CA PRO A 67 12.52 9.84 6.76
C PRO A 67 12.59 11.28 6.18
N SER A 68 13.65 11.62 5.46
CA SER A 68 13.85 12.95 4.88
C SER A 68 13.33 13.06 3.45
N HIS A 69 13.00 11.95 2.81
CA HIS A 69 12.43 11.90 1.47
C HIS A 69 10.93 11.63 1.52
N CYS A 70 10.21 12.17 0.54
CA CYS A 70 8.79 11.95 0.35
C CYS A 70 8.54 10.70 -0.52
N ILE A 71 7.40 10.03 -0.32
CA ILE A 71 7.03 8.85 -1.12
C ILE A 71 6.82 9.23 -2.59
N GLU A 72 6.31 10.43 -2.84
CA GLU A 72 6.00 10.97 -4.17
C GLU A 72 7.23 11.03 -5.08
N GLU A 73 8.44 11.11 -4.52
CA GLU A 73 9.70 11.07 -5.29
C GLU A 73 9.89 9.75 -6.05
N TRP A 74 9.23 8.68 -5.59
CA TRP A 74 9.33 7.33 -6.15
C TRP A 74 8.13 6.94 -7.03
N ILE A 75 7.19 7.86 -7.24
CA ILE A 75 6.02 7.63 -8.08
C ILE A 75 6.37 7.89 -9.54
N ASP A 76 6.02 6.93 -10.40
CA ASP A 76 6.03 7.09 -11.86
C ASP A 76 4.59 7.15 -12.36
N GLU A 77 4.16 8.34 -12.80
CA GLU A 77 2.78 8.58 -13.25
C GLU A 77 2.37 7.80 -14.52
N ARG A 78 3.33 7.16 -15.19
CA ARG A 78 3.07 6.34 -16.39
C ARG A 78 2.51 4.95 -16.04
N VAL A 79 2.57 4.55 -14.78
CA VAL A 79 2.13 3.24 -14.31
C VAL A 79 1.19 3.36 -13.11
N ASN A 80 0.38 2.32 -12.89
CA ASN A 80 -0.55 2.25 -11.76
C ASN A 80 -0.07 1.31 -10.64
N LEU A 81 1.01 0.58 -10.87
CA LEU A 81 1.57 -0.38 -9.93
C LEU A 81 3.09 -0.36 -10.06
N ILE A 82 3.78 -0.16 -8.94
CA ILE A 82 5.23 -0.17 -8.85
C ILE A 82 5.61 -1.21 -7.80
N LEU A 83 6.21 -2.29 -8.29
CA LEU A 83 6.78 -3.37 -7.48
C LEU A 83 8.30 -3.14 -7.38
N PHE A 84 8.92 -3.60 -6.31
CA PHE A 84 10.39 -3.56 -6.19
C PHE A 84 10.99 -4.95 -6.30
N GLU A 85 12.23 -4.98 -6.77
CA GLU A 85 13.06 -6.19 -6.82
C GLU A 85 13.61 -6.52 -5.42
N LYS A 86 13.62 -7.82 -5.08
CA LYS A 86 14.21 -8.34 -3.86
C LYS A 86 15.71 -8.53 -4.06
N PHE A 87 16.53 -7.85 -3.25
CA PHE A 87 17.99 -7.92 -3.36
C PHE A 87 18.60 -9.32 -3.15
N TYR A 88 17.93 -10.22 -2.43
CA TYR A 88 18.51 -11.52 -2.05
C TYR A 88 18.29 -12.63 -3.09
N ASN A 89 17.31 -12.47 -3.99
CA ASN A 89 16.98 -13.50 -4.98
C ASN A 89 16.51 -12.95 -6.34
N TRP A 90 16.53 -11.63 -6.56
CA TRP A 90 16.13 -10.97 -7.81
C TRP A 90 14.67 -11.22 -8.22
N ASP A 91 13.82 -11.68 -7.30
CA ASP A 91 12.39 -11.78 -7.55
C ASP A 91 11.71 -10.41 -7.42
N VAL A 92 10.55 -10.28 -8.06
CA VAL A 92 9.68 -9.13 -7.85
C VAL A 92 8.87 -9.32 -6.57
N SER A 93 8.91 -8.33 -5.68
CA SER A 93 8.19 -8.34 -4.41
C SER A 93 6.74 -7.91 -4.56
N ASP A 94 5.84 -8.70 -3.97
CA ASP A 94 4.43 -8.38 -3.78
C ASP A 94 4.07 -8.09 -2.31
N ASP A 95 5.09 -8.03 -1.45
CA ASP A 95 4.96 -7.83 -0.02
C ASP A 95 4.75 -6.34 0.34
N SER A 96 5.46 -5.44 -0.33
CA SER A 96 5.24 -4.00 -0.25
C SER A 96 5.26 -3.44 -1.67
N TYR A 97 4.52 -2.37 -1.96
CA TYR A 97 4.45 -1.78 -3.31
C TYR A 97 3.71 -0.45 -3.30
N LEU A 98 3.91 0.36 -4.34
CA LEU A 98 3.08 1.52 -4.62
C LEU A 98 2.00 1.16 -5.61
N VAL A 99 0.77 1.57 -5.32
CA VAL A 99 -0.36 1.41 -6.22
C VAL A 99 -1.10 2.73 -6.31
N GLY A 100 -1.43 3.11 -7.54
CA GLY A 100 -2.17 4.33 -7.83
C GLY A 100 -3.38 4.03 -8.68
N PHE A 101 -4.52 4.61 -8.36
CA PHE A 101 -5.74 4.41 -9.13
C PHE A 101 -6.10 5.68 -9.89
N ARG A 102 -5.70 5.72 -11.16
CA ARG A 102 -6.19 6.74 -12.08
C ARG A 102 -7.56 6.30 -12.58
N LEU A 103 -8.60 6.67 -11.85
CA LEU A 103 -9.91 6.75 -12.47
C LEU A 103 -9.76 7.67 -13.70
N LEU A 104 -10.44 7.34 -14.80
CA LEU A 104 -10.92 8.37 -15.73
C LEU A 104 -11.92 9.24 -14.96
N ARG A 105 -11.46 9.95 -13.92
CA ARG A 105 -12.14 11.13 -13.40
C ARG A 105 -11.91 12.14 -14.49
N ASN A 106 -12.93 12.30 -15.34
CA ASN A 106 -13.00 13.39 -16.29
C ASN A 106 -12.48 14.66 -15.61
N SER A 107 -11.54 15.31 -16.28
CA SER A 107 -11.10 16.64 -15.93
C SER A 107 -12.33 17.52 -15.66
N CYS A 108 -12.38 18.06 -14.45
CA CYS A 108 -12.84 19.41 -14.21
C CYS A 108 -11.65 20.15 -13.60
#